data_AF-A0A7L5A7N3-F1
#
_entry.id   AF-A0A7L5A7N3-F1
#
_cell.length_a   1.000
_cell.length_b   1.000
_cell.length_c   1.000
_cell.angle_alpha   90.00
_cell.angle_beta   90.00
_cell.angle_gamma   90.00
#
_symmetry.space_group_name_H-M   'P 1'
#
loop_
_entity.id
_entity.type
_entity.pdbx_description
1 polymer ?
#
loop_
_entity_poly.entity_id
_entity_poly.type
_entity_poly.pdbx_seq_one_letter_code
_entity_poly.pdbx_strand_id
1 'polypeptide(L)'
;MEIKNSNWFAAGPEIQKALLLLSDGAFRLYFYICLNASRKTGRISISYLDLATRLGRSRRSIASHFNELRQQGICRMNPAVNQHHRTEIEVCDEFWPYTRANSSIGRAENEQYLTHIKAFLAKRACVRSDFEAAEEGVIANFIAQQIPLRQIERAIALGCCRKYVSLLNGTDSGPIFSIAYFREVIEEVCDPEIPSGYWSYVMPELENLERKWLTKQKETADAKHAIAAEQKNKETR
;
A
#
# COMPACT_ATOMS: atom_id res chain seq x y z
N MET A 1 33.96 -5.30 7.41
CA MET A 1 33.64 -4.94 8.81
C MET A 1 32.92 -6.13 9.42
N GLU A 2 33.59 -6.86 10.31
CA GLU A 2 33.01 -8.06 10.94
C GLU A 2 32.20 -7.65 12.17
N ILE A 3 30.92 -8.01 12.18
CA ILE A 3 30.02 -7.75 13.30
C ILE A 3 30.16 -8.91 14.28
N LYS A 4 30.57 -8.63 15.52
CA LYS A 4 30.84 -9.65 16.55
C LYS A 4 29.63 -10.47 16.98
N ASN A 5 28.41 -9.94 16.85
CA ASN A 5 27.16 -10.58 17.30
C ASN A 5 26.03 -10.35 16.31
N SER A 6 25.18 -11.36 16.10
CA SER A 6 24.00 -11.32 15.22
C SER A 6 22.89 -10.34 15.67
N ASN A 7 23.02 -9.73 16.84
CA ASN A 7 22.15 -8.68 17.35
C ASN A 7 22.66 -7.28 17.01
N TRP A 8 22.71 -7.00 15.71
CA TRP A 8 22.97 -5.67 15.18
C TRP A 8 21.86 -4.67 15.59
N PHE A 9 22.27 -3.49 16.03
CA PHE A 9 21.40 -2.35 16.29
C PHE A 9 21.61 -1.28 15.21
N ALA A 10 20.54 -0.94 14.49
CA ALA A 10 20.62 0.08 13.45
C ALA A 10 20.58 1.47 14.08
N ALA A 11 21.74 2.12 14.21
CA ALA A 11 21.82 3.50 14.67
C ALA A 11 21.69 4.49 13.50
N GLY A 12 20.49 4.58 12.93
CA GLY A 12 20.18 5.42 11.76
C GLY A 12 19.78 6.86 12.09
N PRO A 13 19.24 7.60 11.10
CA PRO A 13 18.74 8.97 11.25
C PRO A 13 17.75 9.14 12.42
N GLU A 14 17.01 8.09 12.73
CA GLU A 14 16.05 8.01 13.83
C GLU A 14 16.74 8.27 15.18
N ILE A 15 17.89 7.61 15.40
CA ILE A 15 18.68 7.76 16.63
C ILE A 15 19.34 9.13 16.69
N GLN A 16 19.85 9.62 15.55
CA GLN A 16 20.47 10.94 15.48
C GLN A 16 19.45 12.05 15.80
N LYS A 17 18.22 11.92 15.27
CA LYS A 17 17.11 12.83 15.59
C LYS A 17 16.78 12.81 17.07
N ALA A 18 16.65 11.63 17.68
CA ALA A 18 16.38 11.49 19.11
C ALA A 18 17.51 12.08 19.98
N LEU A 19 18.77 11.91 19.58
CA LEU A 19 19.93 12.43 20.30
C LEU A 19 19.92 13.96 20.40
N LEU A 20 19.43 14.65 19.36
CA LEU A 20 19.35 16.11 19.33
C LEU A 20 18.14 16.67 20.10
N LEU A 21 17.10 15.85 20.30
CA LEU A 21 15.83 16.28 20.91
C LEU A 21 15.73 15.99 22.41
N LEU A 22 16.53 15.05 22.92
CA LEU A 22 16.37 14.52 24.27
C LEU A 22 17.53 14.89 25.20
N SER A 23 17.20 15.06 26.47
CA SER A 23 18.18 15.05 27.56
C SER A 23 18.93 13.73 27.62
N ASP A 24 20.16 13.74 28.14
CA ASP A 24 20.97 12.51 28.29
C ASP A 24 20.22 11.37 29.01
N GLY A 25 19.41 11.74 30.00
CA GLY A 25 18.59 10.80 30.77
C GLY A 25 17.47 10.19 29.96
N ALA A 26 16.76 11.00 29.17
CA ALA A 26 15.69 10.53 28.29
C ALA A 26 16.23 9.78 27.06
N PHE A 27 17.34 10.21 26.49
CA PHE A 27 18.01 9.51 25.40
C PHE A 27 18.46 8.11 25.84
N ARG A 28 19.06 7.98 27.02
CA ARG A 28 19.44 6.66 27.57
C ARG A 28 18.23 5.74 27.75
N LEU A 29 17.10 6.30 28.18
CA LEU A 29 15.85 5.55 28.32
C LEU A 29 15.29 5.12 26.96
N TYR A 30 15.25 6.04 25.99
CA TYR A 30 14.87 5.76 24.60
C TYR A 30 15.72 4.63 24.01
N PHE A 31 17.04 4.73 24.13
CA PHE A 31 17.96 3.73 23.60
C PHE A 31 17.75 2.36 24.25
N TYR A 32 17.50 2.33 25.57
CA TYR A 32 17.12 1.10 26.26
C TYR A 32 15.84 0.47 25.67
N ILE A 33 14.82 1.28 25.38
CA ILE A 33 13.57 0.80 24.75
C ILE A 33 13.88 0.21 23.38
N CYS A 34 14.67 0.90 22.54
CA CYS A 34 15.03 0.41 21.21
C CYS A 34 15.76 -0.94 21.23
N LEU A 35 16.59 -1.18 22.25
CA LEU A 35 17.30 -2.46 22.41
C LEU A 35 16.41 -3.61 22.87
N ASN A 36 15.33 -3.32 23.60
CA ASN A 36 14.55 -4.35 24.31
C ASN A 36 13.12 -4.51 23.77
N ALA A 37 12.64 -3.58 22.94
CA ALA A 37 11.35 -3.68 22.29
C ALA A 37 11.39 -4.69 21.13
N SER A 38 10.23 -5.27 20.82
CA SER A 38 10.06 -6.16 19.68
C SER A 38 10.44 -5.44 18.38
N ARG A 39 11.39 -5.99 17.61
CA ARG A 39 11.84 -5.41 16.32
C ARG A 39 10.69 -5.15 15.36
N LYS A 40 9.71 -6.05 15.32
CA LYS A 40 8.56 -6.00 14.40
C LYS A 40 7.53 -4.94 14.78
N THR A 41 7.36 -4.68 16.07
CA THR A 41 6.24 -3.89 16.59
C THR A 41 6.67 -2.66 17.36
N GLY A 42 7.96 -2.45 17.62
CA GLY A 42 8.50 -1.36 18.44
C GLY A 42 7.86 -1.22 19.82
N ARG A 43 7.29 -2.32 20.34
CA ARG A 43 6.59 -2.37 21.63
C ARG A 43 7.40 -3.10 22.69
N ILE A 44 7.31 -2.60 23.91
CA ILE A 44 7.84 -3.24 25.11
C ILE A 44 6.83 -3.09 26.26
N SER A 45 6.76 -4.11 27.10
CA SER A 45 5.94 -4.09 28.31
C SER A 45 6.86 -4.07 29.54
N ILE A 46 6.81 -2.99 30.33
CA ILE A 46 7.76 -2.74 31.42
C ILE A 46 7.11 -2.27 32.71
N SER A 47 7.82 -2.48 33.81
CA SER A 47 7.56 -1.88 35.13
C SER A 47 8.52 -0.71 35.36
N TYR A 48 8.00 0.40 35.89
CA TYR A 48 8.82 1.56 36.26
C TYR A 48 9.84 1.23 37.35
N LEU A 49 9.52 0.30 38.24
CA LEU A 49 10.44 -0.16 39.28
C LEU A 49 11.62 -0.92 38.66
N ASP A 50 11.32 -1.91 37.80
CA ASP A 50 12.36 -2.72 37.14
C ASP A 50 13.27 -1.85 36.28
N LEU A 51 12.69 -0.88 35.59
CA LEU A 51 13.43 0.04 34.74
C LEU A 51 14.32 0.98 35.54
N ALA A 52 13.83 1.51 36.66
CA ALA A 52 14.61 2.32 37.59
C ALA A 52 15.83 1.55 38.11
N THR A 53 15.63 0.29 38.53
CA THR A 53 16.71 -0.59 38.98
C THR A 53 17.73 -0.86 37.85
N ARG A 54 17.27 -1.21 36.65
CA ARG A 54 18.15 -1.53 35.51
C ARG A 54 18.97 -0.34 35.01
N LEU A 55 18.38 0.85 35.02
CA LEU A 55 19.05 2.07 34.57
C LEU A 55 19.82 2.79 35.69
N GLY A 56 19.74 2.30 36.94
CA GLY A 56 20.39 2.93 38.09
C GLY A 56 19.85 4.34 38.37
N ARG A 57 18.54 4.54 38.21
CA ARG A 57 17.87 5.84 38.38
C ARG A 57 16.71 5.75 39.36
N SER A 58 16.27 6.89 39.89
CA SER A 58 15.06 6.95 40.72
C SER A 58 13.80 6.79 39.85
N ARG A 59 12.72 6.26 40.45
CA ARG A 59 11.41 6.17 39.78
C ARG A 59 10.90 7.53 39.28
N ARG A 60 11.17 8.60 40.04
CA ARG A 60 10.83 9.98 39.67
C ARG A 60 11.57 10.45 38.42
N SER A 61 12.86 10.15 38.31
CA SER A 61 13.66 10.47 37.12
C SER A 61 13.19 9.69 35.89
N ILE A 62 12.91 8.39 36.04
CA ILE A 62 12.33 7.58 34.95
C ILE A 62 11.00 8.15 34.48
N ALA A 63 10.11 8.54 35.40
CA ALA A 63 8.84 9.16 35.04
C ALA A 63 9.01 10.50 34.31
N SER A 64 9.97 11.32 34.75
CA SER A 64 10.31 12.57 34.06
C SER A 64 10.79 12.33 32.63
N HIS A 65 11.69 11.35 32.43
CA HIS A 65 12.18 11.00 31.10
C HIS A 65 11.08 10.45 30.20
N PHE A 66 10.16 9.63 30.71
CA PHE A 66 9.01 9.18 29.91
C PHE A 66 8.09 10.33 29.51
N ASN A 67 7.88 11.29 30.39
CA ASN A 67 7.10 12.47 30.07
C ASN A 67 7.77 13.27 28.94
N GLU A 68 9.10 13.42 28.99
CA GLU A 68 9.88 14.04 27.92
C GLU A 68 9.74 13.28 26.59
N LEU A 69 9.93 11.95 26.58
CA LEU A 69 9.75 11.13 25.38
C LEU A 69 8.35 11.28 24.77
N ARG A 70 7.31 11.36 25.63
CA ARG A 70 5.94 11.56 25.18
C ARG A 70 5.73 12.98 24.62
N GLN A 71 6.26 14.00 25.28
CA GLN A 71 6.16 15.39 24.84
C GLN A 71 6.85 15.63 23.49
N GLN A 72 7.99 14.97 23.26
CA GLN A 72 8.72 15.01 21.99
C GLN A 72 8.13 14.06 20.91
N GLY A 73 7.01 13.39 21.19
CA GLY A 73 6.35 12.51 20.23
C GLY A 73 7.11 11.21 19.91
N ILE A 74 8.10 10.85 20.71
CA ILE A 74 8.97 9.68 20.48
C ILE A 74 8.29 8.38 20.86
N CYS A 75 7.46 8.38 21.90
CA CYS A 75 6.71 7.18 22.30
C CYS A 75 5.27 7.46 22.70
N ARG A 76 4.42 6.46 22.47
CA ARG A 76 3.07 6.34 23.01
C ARG A 76 3.12 5.37 24.20
N MET A 77 2.41 5.71 25.26
CA MET A 77 2.33 4.88 26.46
C MET A 77 0.87 4.52 26.74
N ASN A 78 0.63 3.23 26.94
CA ASN A 78 -0.60 2.69 27.47
C ASN A 78 -0.35 2.31 28.93
N PRO A 79 -0.76 3.17 29.89
CA PRO A 79 -0.52 2.92 31.31
C PRO A 79 -1.23 1.63 31.74
N ALA A 80 -0.58 0.91 32.66
CA ALA A 80 -1.18 -0.25 33.26
C ALA A 80 -2.46 0.12 34.01
N VAL A 81 -3.54 -0.63 33.76
CA VAL A 81 -4.85 -0.41 34.41
C VAL A 81 -4.81 -0.72 35.91
N ASN A 82 -3.87 -1.58 36.34
CA ASN A 82 -3.67 -1.94 37.75
C ASN A 82 -2.21 -2.34 38.02
N GLN A 83 -1.88 -2.56 39.29
CA GLN A 83 -0.53 -2.92 39.77
C GLN A 83 0.01 -4.26 39.24
N HIS A 84 -0.83 -5.10 38.65
CA HIS A 84 -0.46 -6.40 38.07
C HIS A 84 -0.16 -6.32 36.57
N HIS A 85 -0.54 -5.21 35.93
CA HIS A 85 -0.23 -4.97 34.53
C HIS A 85 1.03 -4.11 34.38
N ARG A 86 1.76 -4.37 33.30
CA ARG A 86 2.94 -3.60 32.91
C ARG A 86 2.52 -2.50 31.95
N THR A 87 3.20 -1.36 32.03
CA THR A 87 2.97 -0.26 31.09
C THR A 87 3.48 -0.70 29.72
N GLU A 88 2.62 -0.64 28.72
CA GLU A 88 3.02 -0.91 27.34
C GLU A 88 3.49 0.40 26.70
N ILE A 89 4.64 0.34 26.05
CA ILE A 89 5.30 1.48 25.44
C ILE A 89 5.57 1.13 24.00
N GLU A 90 5.15 2.02 23.10
CA GLU A 90 5.37 1.92 21.68
C GLU A 90 6.20 3.12 21.21
N VAL A 91 7.36 2.88 20.59
CA VAL A 91 8.12 3.94 19.93
C VAL A 91 7.39 4.36 18.65
N CYS A 92 7.38 5.63 18.30
CA CYS A 92 6.79 6.10 17.03
C CYS A 92 7.69 5.76 15.83
N ASP A 93 7.11 5.64 14.64
CA ASP A 93 7.82 5.17 13.44
C ASP A 93 9.04 6.03 13.07
N GLU A 94 8.93 7.36 13.17
CA GLU A 94 10.05 8.29 12.90
C GLU A 94 11.27 8.10 13.81
N PHE A 95 11.09 7.39 14.92
CA PHE A 95 12.12 7.13 15.92
C PHE A 95 12.38 5.64 16.08
N TRP A 96 11.82 4.78 15.23
CA TRP A 96 12.02 3.34 15.31
C TRP A 96 13.07 2.87 14.29
N PRO A 97 14.20 2.28 14.71
CA PRO A 97 15.31 1.97 13.81
C PRO A 97 15.07 0.77 12.87
N TYR A 98 13.87 0.18 12.88
CA TYR A 98 13.53 -0.99 12.07
C TYR A 98 12.22 -0.75 11.31
N THR A 99 12.08 -1.37 10.14
CA THR A 99 10.81 -1.33 9.39
C THR A 99 9.74 -2.11 10.15
N ARG A 100 8.61 -1.46 10.48
CA ARG A 100 7.42 -2.17 10.96
C ARG A 100 6.71 -2.82 9.80
N ALA A 101 6.21 -4.03 10.03
CA ALA A 101 5.41 -4.73 9.02
C ALA A 101 4.08 -3.98 8.70
N ASN A 102 3.61 -3.07 9.58
CA ASN A 102 2.32 -2.38 9.48
C ASN A 102 2.37 -0.96 10.09
N SER A 103 3.17 -0.03 9.56
CA SER A 103 3.01 1.37 9.99
C SER A 103 1.58 1.85 9.65
N SER A 104 0.92 2.55 10.59
CA SER A 104 -0.45 3.05 10.36
C SER A 104 -0.54 4.00 9.16
N ILE A 105 0.56 4.72 8.87
CA ILE A 105 0.73 5.57 7.70
C ILE A 105 0.82 4.72 6.44
N GLY A 106 1.68 3.69 6.42
CA GLY A 106 1.80 2.80 5.28
C GLY A 106 0.50 2.05 4.98
N ARG A 107 -0.28 1.70 6.01
CA ARG A 107 -1.61 1.12 5.79
C ARG A 107 -2.58 2.09 5.12
N ALA A 108 -2.64 3.34 5.57
CA ALA A 108 -3.51 4.35 4.97
C ALA A 108 -3.11 4.69 3.53
N GLU A 109 -1.80 4.80 3.25
CA GLU A 109 -1.28 5.01 1.90
C GLU A 109 -1.58 3.81 0.99
N ASN A 110 -1.42 2.58 1.49
CA ASN A 110 -1.76 1.36 0.76
C ASN A 110 -3.26 1.25 0.46
N GLU A 111 -4.11 1.61 1.43
CA GLU A 111 -5.56 1.65 1.23
C GLU A 111 -5.93 2.69 0.18
N GLN A 112 -5.36 3.89 0.22
CA GLN A 112 -5.57 4.93 -0.82
C GLN A 112 -5.09 4.48 -2.20
N TYR A 113 -3.91 3.87 -2.27
CA TYR A 113 -3.34 3.32 -3.50
C TYR A 113 -4.26 2.26 -4.12
N LEU A 114 -4.78 1.34 -3.30
CA LEU A 114 -5.72 0.31 -3.72
C LEU A 114 -7.05 0.90 -4.17
N THR A 115 -7.62 1.84 -3.41
CA THR A 115 -8.86 2.53 -3.78
C THR A 115 -8.72 3.23 -5.13
N HIS A 116 -7.57 3.87 -5.40
CA HIS A 116 -7.33 4.55 -6.67
C HIS A 116 -7.27 3.58 -7.85
N ILE A 117 -6.56 2.46 -7.71
CA ILE A 117 -6.48 1.43 -8.75
C ILE A 117 -7.86 0.87 -9.07
N LYS A 118 -8.64 0.50 -8.04
CA LYS A 118 -10.01 -0.01 -8.20
C LYS A 118 -10.90 1.02 -8.91
N ALA A 119 -10.83 2.28 -8.51
CA ALA A 119 -11.59 3.36 -9.15
C ALA A 119 -11.18 3.58 -10.61
N PHE A 120 -9.90 3.45 -10.95
CA PHE A 120 -9.43 3.62 -12.32
C PHE A 120 -9.87 2.48 -13.24
N LEU A 121 -9.85 1.24 -12.74
CA LEU A 121 -10.31 0.06 -13.48
C LEU A 121 -11.83 0.02 -13.64
N ALA A 122 -12.58 0.38 -12.59
CA ALA A 122 -14.05 0.37 -12.61
C ALA A 122 -14.64 1.33 -13.66
N LYS A 123 -13.86 2.34 -14.10
CA LYS A 123 -14.26 3.25 -15.18
C LYS A 123 -14.19 2.61 -16.57
N ARG A 124 -13.58 1.43 -16.73
CA ARG A 124 -13.29 0.83 -18.04
C ARG A 124 -14.29 -0.25 -18.39
N ALA A 125 -15.00 -0.07 -19.50
CA ALA A 125 -16.03 -0.98 -19.98
C ALA A 125 -15.48 -2.35 -20.42
N CYS A 126 -14.20 -2.43 -20.78
CA CYS A 126 -13.53 -3.70 -21.08
C CYS A 126 -13.06 -4.46 -19.83
N VAL A 127 -13.30 -3.94 -18.63
CA VAL A 127 -12.95 -4.60 -17.36
C VAL A 127 -14.23 -5.06 -16.66
N ARG A 128 -14.28 -6.33 -16.29
CA ARG A 128 -15.35 -6.98 -15.54
C ARG A 128 -14.71 -7.76 -14.39
N SER A 129 -14.26 -7.05 -13.38
CA SER A 129 -13.76 -7.67 -12.14
C SER A 129 -14.57 -7.16 -10.97
N ASP A 130 -14.91 -8.06 -10.05
CA ASP A 130 -15.53 -7.72 -8.77
C ASP A 130 -14.48 -7.34 -7.70
N PHE A 131 -13.19 -7.33 -8.06
CA PHE A 131 -12.06 -6.90 -7.22
C PHE A 131 -12.07 -7.55 -5.82
N GLU A 132 -12.36 -8.86 -5.78
CA GLU A 132 -12.46 -9.67 -4.56
C GLU A 132 -11.09 -9.99 -3.94
N ALA A 133 -11.08 -10.69 -2.80
CA ALA A 133 -9.88 -11.03 -2.02
C ALA A 133 -8.76 -11.71 -2.84
N ALA A 134 -9.09 -12.40 -3.93
CA ALA A 134 -8.10 -13.02 -4.82
C ALA A 134 -7.18 -12.01 -5.52
N GLU A 135 -7.64 -10.76 -5.72
CA GLU A 135 -6.85 -9.71 -6.35
C GLU A 135 -5.97 -8.92 -5.37
N GLU A 136 -6.29 -8.97 -4.07
CA GLU A 136 -5.52 -8.29 -3.03
C GLU A 136 -4.07 -8.77 -2.98
N GLY A 137 -3.82 -10.06 -3.21
CA GLY A 137 -2.47 -10.62 -3.26
C GLY A 137 -1.63 -10.07 -4.41
N VAL A 138 -2.25 -9.80 -5.57
CA VAL A 138 -1.56 -9.22 -6.73
C VAL A 138 -1.24 -7.74 -6.48
N ILE A 139 -2.18 -7.00 -5.90
CA ILE A 139 -1.99 -5.58 -5.55
C ILE A 139 -0.96 -5.43 -4.43
N ALA A 140 -1.00 -6.31 -3.41
CA ALA A 140 0.00 -6.33 -2.33
C ALA A 140 1.41 -6.57 -2.87
N ASN A 141 1.57 -7.37 -3.93
CA ASN A 141 2.85 -7.54 -4.60
C ASN A 141 3.31 -6.23 -5.28
N PHE A 142 2.42 -5.50 -5.95
CA PHE A 142 2.79 -4.19 -6.54
C PHE A 142 3.20 -3.17 -5.47
N ILE A 143 2.53 -3.17 -4.32
CA ILE A 143 2.88 -2.34 -3.17
C ILE A 143 4.25 -2.74 -2.62
N ALA A 144 4.51 -4.04 -2.46
CA ALA A 144 5.81 -4.55 -1.99
C ALA A 144 6.96 -4.18 -2.96
N GLN A 145 6.68 -4.12 -4.26
CA GLN A 145 7.60 -3.68 -5.30
C GLN A 145 7.70 -2.15 -5.45
N GLN A 146 6.96 -1.38 -4.64
CA GLN A 146 6.93 0.09 -4.66
C GLN A 146 6.67 0.69 -6.04
N ILE A 147 5.80 0.04 -6.83
CA ILE A 147 5.46 0.52 -8.17
C ILE A 147 4.69 1.85 -8.04
N PRO A 148 5.11 2.94 -8.69
CA PRO A 148 4.41 4.21 -8.60
C PRO A 148 3.01 4.13 -9.21
N LEU A 149 2.04 4.79 -8.58
CA LEU A 149 0.63 4.81 -9.05
C LEU A 149 0.50 5.18 -10.53
N ARG A 150 1.30 6.15 -10.98
CA ARG A 150 1.36 6.60 -12.38
C ARG A 150 1.72 5.45 -13.34
N GLN A 151 2.61 4.54 -12.95
CA GLN A 151 2.99 3.41 -13.80
C GLN A 151 1.85 2.38 -13.88
N ILE A 152 1.12 2.17 -12.78
CA ILE A 152 -0.08 1.34 -12.81
C ILE A 152 -1.16 1.94 -13.71
N GLU A 153 -1.44 3.24 -13.61
CA GLU A 153 -2.41 3.91 -14.49
C GLU A 153 -2.06 3.76 -15.97
N ARG A 154 -0.78 3.94 -16.31
CA ARG A 154 -0.26 3.78 -17.66
C ARG A 154 -0.38 2.34 -18.16
N ALA A 155 -0.07 1.36 -17.30
CA ALA A 155 -0.22 -0.05 -17.64
C ALA A 155 -1.70 -0.44 -17.84
N ILE A 156 -2.59 0.06 -16.99
CA ILE A 156 -4.02 -0.14 -17.17
C ILE A 156 -4.49 0.47 -18.48
N ALA A 157 -4.09 1.71 -18.77
CA ALA A 157 -4.47 2.39 -20.01
C ALA A 157 -3.99 1.63 -21.25
N LEU A 158 -2.71 1.25 -21.29
CA LEU A 158 -2.13 0.50 -22.41
C LEU A 158 -2.77 -0.88 -22.58
N GLY A 159 -2.95 -1.62 -21.49
CA GLY A 159 -3.61 -2.93 -21.51
C GLY A 159 -5.05 -2.84 -22.00
N CYS A 160 -5.80 -1.81 -21.56
CA CYS A 160 -7.16 -1.58 -22.05
C CYS A 160 -7.17 -1.18 -23.53
N CYS A 161 -6.27 -0.32 -24.00
CA CYS A 161 -6.14 0.00 -25.43
C CYS A 161 -5.92 -1.27 -26.26
N ARG A 162 -4.97 -2.13 -25.87
CA ARG A 162 -4.72 -3.42 -26.54
C ARG A 162 -5.96 -4.29 -26.56
N LYS A 163 -6.67 -4.36 -25.43
CA LYS A 163 -7.92 -5.13 -25.33
C LYS A 163 -9.01 -4.61 -26.26
N TYR A 164 -9.23 -3.29 -26.32
CA TYR A 164 -10.21 -2.72 -27.23
C TYR A 164 -9.85 -2.96 -28.69
N VAL A 165 -8.57 -2.83 -29.07
CA VAL A 165 -8.12 -3.13 -30.44
C VAL A 165 -8.43 -4.60 -30.79
N SER A 166 -8.08 -5.55 -29.91
CA SER A 166 -8.37 -6.97 -30.15
C SER A 166 -9.88 -7.26 -30.25
N LEU A 167 -10.69 -6.65 -29.38
CA LEU A 167 -12.15 -6.79 -29.42
C LEU A 167 -12.79 -6.17 -30.67
N LEU A 168 -12.28 -5.02 -31.11
CA LEU A 168 -12.75 -4.36 -32.33
C LEU A 168 -12.37 -5.16 -33.58
N ASN A 169 -11.19 -5.77 -33.58
CA ASN A 169 -10.68 -6.62 -34.66
C ASN A 169 -11.25 -8.05 -34.63
N GLY A 170 -11.92 -8.45 -33.55
CA GLY A 170 -12.51 -9.78 -33.39
C GLY A 170 -11.49 -10.89 -33.10
N THR A 171 -10.28 -10.54 -32.65
CA THR A 171 -9.21 -11.49 -32.31
C THR A 171 -9.26 -11.97 -30.86
N ASP A 172 -10.13 -11.38 -30.04
CA ASP A 172 -10.33 -11.71 -28.63
C ASP A 172 -11.83 -11.82 -28.33
N SER A 173 -12.20 -12.69 -27.39
CA SER A 173 -13.57 -13.14 -27.14
C SER A 173 -14.23 -12.51 -25.92
N GLY A 174 -13.52 -11.75 -25.09
CA GLY A 174 -14.13 -11.24 -23.85
C GLY A 174 -13.40 -10.10 -23.15
N PRO A 175 -13.99 -9.55 -22.07
CA PRO A 175 -13.39 -8.50 -21.25
C PRO A 175 -12.24 -9.03 -20.35
N ILE A 176 -11.60 -8.13 -19.62
CA ILE A 176 -10.56 -8.41 -18.63
C ILE A 176 -11.25 -8.72 -17.29
N PHE A 177 -10.97 -9.87 -16.70
CA PHE A 177 -11.58 -10.32 -15.44
C PHE A 177 -10.64 -10.29 -14.24
N SER A 178 -9.36 -10.02 -14.44
CA SER A 178 -8.37 -10.05 -13.35
C SER A 178 -7.33 -8.96 -13.50
N ILE A 179 -6.97 -8.33 -12.38
CA ILE A 179 -5.84 -7.39 -12.34
C ILE A 179 -4.50 -8.03 -12.73
N ALA A 180 -4.38 -9.37 -12.60
CA ALA A 180 -3.18 -10.10 -13.03
C ALA A 180 -2.88 -9.94 -14.53
N TYR A 181 -3.89 -9.62 -15.35
CA TYR A 181 -3.74 -9.30 -16.77
C TYR A 181 -2.70 -8.18 -17.02
N PHE A 182 -2.61 -7.23 -16.10
CA PHE A 182 -1.72 -6.07 -16.28
C PHE A 182 -0.28 -6.34 -15.83
N ARG A 183 0.06 -7.50 -15.27
CA ARG A 183 1.40 -7.78 -14.75
C ARG A 183 2.50 -7.55 -15.79
N GLU A 184 2.34 -8.17 -16.96
CA GLU A 184 3.31 -8.06 -18.06
C GLU A 184 3.35 -6.64 -18.64
N VAL A 185 2.20 -5.96 -18.65
CA VAL A 185 2.10 -4.57 -19.13
C VAL A 185 2.78 -3.60 -18.17
N ILE A 186 2.73 -3.86 -16.86
CA ILE A 186 3.42 -3.06 -15.85
C ILE A 186 4.93 -3.14 -16.02
N GLU A 187 5.46 -4.33 -16.31
CA GLU A 187 6.88 -4.52 -16.59
C GLU A 187 7.30 -3.71 -17.82
N GLU A 188 6.49 -3.72 -18.89
CA GLU A 188 6.72 -2.94 -20.11
C GLU A 188 6.68 -1.43 -19.85
N VAL A 189 5.68 -0.93 -19.11
CA VAL A 189 5.52 0.51 -18.83
C VAL A 189 6.64 1.08 -17.94
N CYS A 190 7.28 0.21 -17.17
CA CYS A 190 8.45 0.56 -16.36
C CYS A 190 9.75 0.65 -17.17
N ASP A 191 9.73 0.30 -18.46
CA ASP A 191 10.89 0.41 -19.34
C ASP A 191 11.30 1.90 -19.51
N PRO A 192 12.53 2.29 -19.13
CA PRO A 192 13.02 3.65 -19.26
C PRO A 192 13.16 4.12 -20.72
N GLU A 193 13.18 3.20 -21.70
CA GLU A 193 13.29 3.55 -23.12
C GLU A 193 11.99 4.14 -23.68
N ILE A 194 10.85 3.95 -23.00
CA ILE A 194 9.56 4.51 -23.44
C ILE A 194 9.53 6.03 -23.17
N PRO A 195 9.40 6.88 -24.22
CA PRO A 195 9.37 8.32 -24.04
C PRO A 195 8.21 8.77 -23.14
N SER A 196 8.45 9.71 -22.24
CA SER A 196 7.45 10.20 -21.29
C SER A 196 6.21 10.80 -21.98
N GLY A 197 6.36 11.36 -23.19
CA GLY A 197 5.29 11.90 -24.02
C GLY A 197 4.40 10.86 -24.70
N TYR A 198 4.82 9.59 -24.76
CA TYR A 198 4.01 8.49 -25.32
C TYR A 198 2.66 8.35 -24.60
N TRP A 199 2.67 8.52 -23.27
CA TRP A 199 1.49 8.40 -22.43
C TRP A 199 0.46 9.51 -22.65
N SER A 200 0.89 10.67 -23.16
CA SER A 200 0.00 11.76 -23.57
C SER A 200 -0.86 11.40 -24.77
N TYR A 201 -0.44 10.40 -25.57
CA TYR A 201 -1.24 9.83 -26.65
C TYR A 201 -2.12 8.67 -26.17
N VAL A 202 -1.58 7.77 -25.33
CA VAL A 202 -2.28 6.56 -24.88
C VAL A 202 -3.56 6.88 -24.10
N MET A 203 -3.52 7.89 -23.23
CA MET A 203 -4.68 8.24 -22.39
C MET A 203 -5.88 8.74 -23.21
N PRO A 204 -5.75 9.69 -24.16
CA PRO A 204 -6.85 10.05 -25.06
C PRO A 204 -7.30 8.90 -25.97
N GLU A 205 -6.35 8.09 -26.47
CA GLU A 205 -6.68 6.99 -27.37
C GLU A 205 -7.48 5.88 -26.68
N LEU A 206 -7.23 5.65 -25.38
CA LEU A 206 -8.05 4.76 -24.54
C LEU A 206 -9.53 5.15 -24.59
N GLU A 207 -9.84 6.43 -24.34
CA GLU A 207 -11.21 6.92 -24.33
C GLU A 207 -11.85 6.84 -25.73
N ASN A 208 -11.06 7.05 -26.77
CA ASN A 208 -11.50 6.93 -28.16
C ASN A 208 -11.89 5.50 -28.52
N LEU A 209 -11.01 4.54 -28.22
CA LEU A 209 -11.23 3.12 -28.48
C LEU A 209 -12.41 2.57 -27.68
N GLU A 210 -12.51 2.97 -26.40
CA GLU A 210 -13.62 2.59 -25.52
C GLU A 210 -14.97 3.03 -26.11
N ARG A 211 -15.08 4.28 -26.56
CA ARG A 211 -16.29 4.81 -27.19
C ARG A 211 -16.67 4.02 -28.45
N LYS A 212 -15.70 3.77 -29.33
CA LYS A 212 -15.93 2.99 -30.57
C LYS A 212 -16.46 1.59 -30.25
N TRP A 213 -15.89 0.93 -29.26
CA TRP A 213 -16.32 -0.41 -28.86
C TRP A 213 -17.74 -0.43 -28.28
N LEU A 214 -18.08 0.54 -27.43
CA LEU A 214 -19.44 0.68 -26.88
C LEU A 214 -20.49 0.91 -27.98
N THR A 215 -20.19 1.73 -28.99
CA THR A 215 -21.08 1.92 -30.14
C THR A 215 -21.30 0.62 -30.90
N LYS A 216 -20.23 -0.13 -31.21
CA LYS A 216 -20.31 -1.42 -31.91
C LYS A 216 -21.11 -2.47 -31.12
N GLN A 217 -20.92 -2.52 -29.79
CA GLN A 217 -21.69 -3.38 -28.88
C GLN A 217 -23.19 -3.07 -28.96
N LYS A 218 -23.55 -1.78 -28.92
CA LYS A 218 -24.94 -1.33 -29.02
C LYS A 218 -25.58 -1.71 -30.35
N GLU A 219 -24.90 -1.44 -31.47
CA GLU A 219 -25.36 -1.82 -32.81
C GLU A 219 -25.57 -3.34 -32.95
N THR A 220 -24.67 -4.13 -32.37
CA THR A 220 -24.78 -5.60 -32.38
C THR A 220 -25.96 -6.09 -31.53
N ALA A 221 -26.22 -5.46 -30.40
CA ALA A 221 -27.36 -5.78 -29.55
C ALA A 221 -28.70 -5.43 -30.24
N ASP A 222 -28.79 -4.24 -30.83
CA ASP A 222 -29.98 -3.78 -31.55
C ASP A 222 -30.29 -4.69 -32.76
N ALA A 223 -29.26 -5.11 -33.51
CA ALA A 223 -29.41 -6.05 -34.63
C ALA A 223 -29.92 -7.43 -34.17
N LYS A 224 -29.41 -7.96 -33.05
CA LYS A 224 -29.88 -9.24 -32.48
C LYS A 224 -31.34 -9.16 -32.01
N HIS A 225 -31.74 -8.03 -31.40
CA HIS A 225 -33.12 -7.81 -31.00
C HIS A 225 -34.08 -7.70 -32.20
N ALA A 226 -33.66 -7.06 -33.29
CA ALA A 226 -34.45 -6.98 -34.53
C ALA A 226 -34.67 -8.35 -35.18
N ILE A 227 -33.61 -9.18 -35.28
CA ILE A 227 -33.70 -10.54 -35.84
C ILE A 227 -34.61 -11.44 -35.00
N ALA A 228 -34.50 -11.36 -33.67
CA ALA A 228 -35.35 -12.14 -32.76
C ALA A 228 -36.83 -11.74 -32.84
N ALA A 229 -37.13 -10.46 -33.07
CA ALA A 229 -38.50 -9.97 -33.24
C ALA A 229 -39.13 -10.44 -34.58
N GLU A 230 -38.34 -10.47 -35.66
CA GLU A 230 -38.80 -10.98 -36.97
C GLU A 230 -39.06 -12.49 -36.97
N GLN A 231 -38.25 -13.28 -36.25
CA GLN A 231 -38.48 -14.72 -36.11
C GLN A 231 -39.76 -15.03 -35.34
N LYS A 232 -40.05 -14.27 -34.28
CA LYS A 232 -41.27 -14.44 -33.47
C LYS A 232 -42.57 -14.15 -34.25
N ASN A 233 -42.53 -13.18 -35.17
CA ASN A 233 -43.67 -12.85 -36.04
C ASN A 233 -43.92 -13.87 -37.17
N LYS A 234 -42.92 -14.71 -37.51
CA LYS A 234 -43.09 -15.79 -38.51
C LYS A 234 -43.69 -17.07 -37.93
N GLU A 235 -43.57 -17.29 -36.62
CA GLU A 235 -44.12 -18.48 -35.93
C GLU A 235 -45.59 -18.33 -35.52
N THR A 236 -46.18 -17.12 -35.66
CA THR A 236 -47.57 -16.83 -35.27
C THR A 236 -48.54 -16.67 -36.46
N ARG A 237 -48.13 -17.08 -37.67
CA ARG A 237 -48.92 -16.97 -38.90
C ARG A 237 -49.08 -18.32 -39.57
#